data_AF-A0A7Y2ZX15-F1
#
_entry.id   AF-A0A7Y2ZX15-F1
#
_cell.length_a   1.000
_cell.length_b   1.000
_cell.length_c   1.000
_cell.angle_alpha   90.00
_cell.angle_beta   90.00
_cell.angle_gamma   90.00
#
_symmetry.space_group_name_H-M   'P 1'
#
loop_
_entity.id
_entity.type
_entity.pdbx_description
1 polymer ?
#
loop_
_entity_poly.entity_id
_entity_poly.type
_entity_poly.pdbx_seq_one_letter_code
_entity_poly.pdbx_strand_id
1 'polypeptide(L)' 'MYYKNGAYEKAEEEYNKVLQHYPNDSEAHFKLGVIYYKKGLIEKSLFKFLEVTSIDPKYSKAYFNLGTIFSSRGPY' A
#
# COMPACT_ATOMS: atom_id res chain seq x y z
N MET A 1 -0.48 20.05 -11.15
CA MET A 1 -0.23 19.10 -10.05
C MET A 1 0.68 17.93 -10.50
N TYR A 2 1.83 18.18 -11.12
CA TYR A 2 2.68 17.12 -11.70
C TYR A 2 3.63 16.44 -10.69
N TYR A 3 4.05 17.15 -9.64
CA TYR A 3 5.06 16.65 -8.70
C TYR A 3 4.64 15.42 -7.88
N LYS A 4 3.34 15.28 -7.55
CA LYS A 4 2.86 14.16 -6.74
C LYS A 4 2.85 12.84 -7.52
N ASN A 5 2.39 12.85 -8.78
CA ASN A 5 2.37 11.62 -9.60
C ASN A 5 3.78 11.11 -9.93
N GLY A 6 4.70 11.99 -10.34
CA GLY A 6 6.07 11.57 -10.63
C GLY A 6 6.83 11.08 -9.38
N ALA A 7 6.49 11.59 -8.20
CA ALA A 7 7.04 11.10 -6.93
C ALA A 7 6.48 9.70 -6.57
N TYR A 8 5.22 9.44 -6.87
CA TYR A 8 4.60 8.12 -6.64
C TYR A 8 5.16 7.03 -7.55
N GLU A 9 5.43 7.34 -8.82
CA GLU A 9 6.05 6.38 -9.75
C GLU A 9 7.48 6.02 -9.33
N LYS A 10 8.29 7.01 -8.97
CA LYS A 10 9.64 6.75 -8.44
C LYS A 10 9.59 5.95 -7.14
N ALA A 11 8.70 6.30 -6.22
CA ALA A 11 8.57 5.56 -4.96
C ALA A 11 8.11 4.11 -5.20
N GLU A 12 7.18 3.89 -6.12
CA GLU A 12 6.73 2.55 -6.53
C GLU A 12 7.90 1.72 -7.07
N GLU A 13 8.74 2.30 -7.93
CA GLU A 13 9.93 1.63 -8.47
C GLU A 13 10.94 1.25 -7.38
N GLU A 14 11.23 2.17 -6.46
CA GLU A 14 12.17 1.95 -5.36
C GLU A 14 11.67 0.85 -4.41
N TYR A 15 10.38 0.88 -4.04
CA TYR A 15 9.82 -0.17 -3.18
C TYR A 15 9.73 -1.53 -3.90
N ASN A 16 9.50 -1.55 -5.21
CA ASN A 16 9.57 -2.79 -5.97
C ASN A 16 10.99 -3.38 -6.00
N LYS A 17 12.04 -2.55 -6.11
CA LYS A 17 13.44 -3.01 -5.97
C LYS A 17 13.71 -3.58 -4.58
N VAL A 18 13.19 -2.93 -3.52
CA VAL A 18 13.28 -3.48 -2.16
C VAL A 18 12.62 -4.85 -2.11
N LEU A 19 11.42 -5.02 -2.67
CA LEU A 19 10.73 -6.31 -2.69
C LEU A 19 11.41 -7.38 -3.55
N GLN A 20 12.24 -7.00 -4.53
CA GLN A 20 13.07 -7.97 -5.27
C GLN A 20 14.13 -8.64 -4.39
N HIS A 21 14.68 -7.89 -3.43
CA HIS A 21 15.67 -8.41 -2.48
C HIS A 21 15.03 -8.94 -1.18
N TYR A 22 13.95 -8.30 -0.75
CA TYR A 22 13.23 -8.56 0.49
C TYR A 22 11.72 -8.73 0.20
N PRO A 23 11.31 -9.87 -0.38
CA PRO A 23 9.93 -10.08 -0.82
C PRO A 23 8.90 -10.05 0.32
N ASN A 24 9.36 -10.27 1.57
CA ASN A 24 8.54 -10.26 2.77
C ASN A 24 8.74 -8.98 3.59
N ASP A 25 9.17 -7.87 2.98
CA ASP A 25 9.27 -6.59 3.69
C ASP A 25 7.88 -5.96 3.87
N SER A 26 7.33 -6.09 5.09
CA SER A 26 6.03 -5.51 5.47
C SER A 26 5.97 -4.00 5.29
N GLU A 27 7.06 -3.28 5.48
CA GLU A 27 7.07 -1.83 5.30
C GLU A 27 7.00 -1.46 3.82
N ALA A 28 7.77 -2.13 2.94
CA ALA A 28 7.74 -1.91 1.50
C ALA A 28 6.34 -2.20 0.92
N HIS A 29 5.72 -3.32 1.30
CA HIS A 29 4.34 -3.63 0.91
C HIS A 29 3.35 -2.58 1.44
N PHE A 30 3.51 -2.11 2.68
CA PHE A 30 2.66 -1.06 3.25
C PHE A 30 2.78 0.25 2.48
N LYS A 31 4.01 0.68 2.16
CA LYS A 31 4.26 1.93 1.42
C LYS A 31 3.70 1.86 0.00
N LEU A 32 3.84 0.72 -0.69
CA LEU A 32 3.18 0.48 -1.98
C LEU A 32 1.66 0.53 -1.86
N GLY A 33 1.09 -0.06 -0.81
CA GLY A 33 -0.34 0.03 -0.51
C GLY A 33 -0.82 1.48 -0.38
N VAL A 34 -0.08 2.32 0.36
CA VAL A 34 -0.38 3.76 0.51
C VAL A 34 -0.24 4.50 -0.82
N ILE A 35 0.79 4.22 -1.61
CA ILE A 35 0.99 4.83 -2.93
C ILE A 35 -0.19 4.50 -3.84
N TYR A 36 -0.60 3.23 -3.91
CA TYR A 36 -1.75 2.83 -4.71
C TYR A 36 -3.05 3.48 -4.24
N TYR A 37 -3.24 3.61 -2.92
CA TYR A 37 -4.39 4.35 -2.37
C TYR A 37 -4.40 5.80 -2.84
N LYS A 38 -3.25 6.49 -2.77
CA LYS A 38 -3.12 7.88 -3.24
C LYS A 38 -3.29 8.04 -4.75
N LYS A 39 -2.97 7.00 -5.54
CA LYS A 39 -3.22 6.93 -6.99
C LYS A 39 -4.69 6.58 -7.33
N GLY A 40 -5.54 6.31 -6.34
CA GLY A 40 -6.92 5.87 -6.55
C GLY A 40 -7.05 4.40 -6.97
N LEU A 41 -5.95 3.65 -6.94
CA LEU A 41 -5.89 2.23 -7.29
C LEU A 41 -6.26 1.38 -6.06
N ILE A 42 -7.53 1.46 -5.65
CA ILE A 42 -8.02 0.91 -4.37
C ILE A 42 -7.83 -0.61 -4.29
N GLU A 43 -8.05 -1.35 -5.38
CA GLU A 43 -7.87 -2.82 -5.40
C GLU A 43 -6.41 -3.22 -5.16
N LYS A 44 -5.47 -2.56 -5.85
CA LYS A 44 -4.03 -2.80 -5.67
C LYS A 44 -3.58 -2.43 -4.25
N SER A 45 -4.13 -1.35 -3.71
CA SER A 45 -3.87 -0.92 -2.34
C SER A 45 -4.33 -1.96 -1.32
N LEU A 46 -5.55 -2.46 -1.49
CA LEU A 46 -6.13 -3.48 -0.62
C LEU A 46 -5.29 -4.76 -0.63
N PHE A 47 -4.90 -5.24 -1.82
CA PHE A 47 -4.04 -6.41 -1.97
C PHE A 47 -2.73 -6.24 -1.20
N LYS A 48 -2.07 -5.08 -1.36
CA LYS A 48 -0.82 -4.80 -0.66
C LYS A 48 -0.97 -4.76 0.86
N PHE A 49 -2.03 -4.14 1.38
CA PHE A 49 -2.26 -4.15 2.82
C PHE A 49 -2.60 -5.54 3.37
N LEU A 50 -3.28 -6.39 2.60
CA LEU A 50 -3.52 -7.78 2.99
C LEU A 50 -2.22 -8.60 3.05
N GLU A 51 -1.30 -8.39 2.10
CA GLU A 51 0.04 -8.99 2.17
C GLU A 51 0.78 -8.56 3.44
N VAL A 52 0.73 -7.26 3.80
CA VAL A 52 1.32 -6.77 5.05
C VAL A 52 0.75 -7.48 6.27
N THR A 53 -0.58 -7.63 6.35
CA THR A 53 -1.19 -8.35 7.48
C THR A 53 -0.90 -9.85 7.51
N SER A 54 -0.56 -10.43 6.36
CA SER A 54 -0.17 -11.83 6.25
C SER A 54 1.28 -12.05 6.68
N ILE A 55 2.17 -11.10 6.38
CA ILE A 55 3.58 -11.14 6.76
C ILE A 55 3.77 -10.72 8.23
N ASP A 56 3.16 -9.59 8.62
CA ASP A 56 3.17 -9.07 9.99
C ASP A 56 1.74 -8.81 10.48
N PRO A 57 1.13 -9.80 11.17
CA PRO A 57 -0.19 -9.67 11.77
C PRO A 57 -0.27 -8.61 12.88
N LYS A 58 0.84 -8.05 13.35
CA LYS A 58 0.87 -6.99 14.37
C LYS A 58 0.98 -5.59 13.76
N TYR A 59 1.05 -5.48 12.43
CA TYR A 59 1.21 -4.21 11.72
C TYR A 59 -0.08 -3.37 11.78
N SER A 60 -0.28 -2.66 12.88
CA SER A 60 -1.53 -1.96 13.23
C SER A 60 -1.94 -0.91 12.18
N LYS A 61 -0.95 -0.28 11.53
CA LYS A 61 -1.21 0.70 10.46
C LYS A 61 -1.84 0.06 9.23
N ALA A 62 -1.57 -1.21 8.93
CA ALA A 62 -2.14 -1.91 7.77
C ALA A 62 -3.64 -2.14 7.98
N TYR A 63 -4.04 -2.62 9.18
CA TYR A 63 -5.44 -2.75 9.55
C TYR A 63 -6.19 -1.42 9.54
N PHE A 64 -5.57 -0.33 10.01
CA PHE A 64 -6.17 1.00 9.96
C PHE A 64 -6.46 1.46 8.52
N ASN A 65 -5.53 1.24 7.59
CA ASN A 65 -5.73 1.60 6.18
C ASN A 65 -6.73 0.68 5.48
N LEU A 66 -6.73 -0.63 5.78
CA LEU A 66 -7.77 -1.55 5.32
C LEU A 66 -9.16 -1.10 5.78
N GLY A 67 -9.31 -0.77 7.06
CA GLY A 67 -10.56 -0.22 7.61
C GLY A 67 -11.01 1.03 6.87
N THR A 68 -10.09 1.96 6.61
CA THR A 68 -10.37 3.18 5.84
C THR A 68 -10.85 2.86 4.41
N ILE A 69 -10.22 1.90 3.73
CA ILE A 69 -10.62 1.44 2.39
C ILE A 69 -12.00 0.78 2.41
N PHE A 70 -12.26 -0.08 3.38
CA PHE A 70 -13.56 -0.75 3.52
C PHE A 70 -14.67 0.25 3.86
N SER A 71 -14.40 1.22 4.75
CA SER A 71 -15.33 2.31 5.04
C SER A 71 -15.60 3.19 3.83
N SER A 72 -14.60 3.45 2.98
CA SER A 72 -14.83 4.21 1.74
C SER A 72 -15.56 3.40 0.64
N ARG A 73 -15.65 2.07 0.80
CA ARG A 73 -16.41 1.17 -0.08
C ARG A 73 -17.81 0.85 0.44
N GLY A 74 -18.16 1.32 1.63
CA GLY A 74 -19.51 1.18 2.19
C GLY A 74 -20.46 2.22 1.60
N PRO A 75 -21.58 1.81 0.97
CA PRO A 75 -22.60 2.75 0.55
C PRO A 75 -23.42 3.16 1.78
N TYR A 76 -23.49 4.45 2.05
CA TYR A 76 -24.65 5.08 2.67
C TYR A 76 -25.05 6.28 1.82
#